data_AF-A0A7U5XVL0-F1
#
_entry.id   AF-A0A7U5XVL0-F1
#
_cell.length_a   1.000
_cell.length_b   1.000
_cell.length_c   1.000
_cell.angle_alpha   90.00
_cell.angle_beta   90.00
_cell.angle_gamma   90.00
#
_symmetry.space_group_name_H-M   'P 1'
#
loop_
_entity.id
_entity.type
_entity.pdbx_description
1 polymer ?
#
loop_
_entity_poly.entity_id
_entity_poly.type
_entity_poly.pdbx_seq_one_letter_code
_entity_poly.pdbx_strand_id
1 'polypeptide(L)'
;MPSILPAGLLALAALHAHAATPDLNVYNGKPAPGWHVSAAHSEGQAVLTGRSITVPPNPKQPSAVVRAAAVKAGQRDALVLDFRDTWYASLRIEGDENDRAGARDLRPYAPDGVLAFDLDVRAMSKGGIHFQLGCGKDCERKVPYVLQSRAAAGKGWRHIELPLSCFMRAGDDFSAIRRPFSIEANGSGEVAVANVRFRQHGKPNTGCPDYRTVSVTPEPLGEPWSLDWWLPRHQQKLQEIAARRASGTLPEIVFLGDSITQGWEKEGKDEWARRYARYHALNLGYSGDRTENILWRLQHGEVDGLAPKVVVLMAGTNNTGHRQEDPRTTAAGLERIVAELRQRLPESKVLVLGIFPRDARPDSRQRRINDDINRIIAGLADHRHVFYHDVSPAFLDAHGVLPKDVMPDLLHPNARGYALWGEAMEPVLQRLLASPSRDSVVAP
;
A
#
# COMPACT_ATOMS: atom_id res chain seq x y z
N MET A 1 31.51 -1.70 78.18
CA MET A 1 30.86 -0.63 77.38
C MET A 1 30.30 -1.29 76.13
N PRO A 2 28.98 -1.22 75.89
CA PRO A 2 28.30 -2.12 74.96
C PRO A 2 28.29 -1.59 73.52
N SER A 3 28.36 -2.53 72.58
CA SER A 3 28.22 -2.34 71.13
C SER A 3 26.78 -2.07 70.74
N ILE A 4 26.54 -1.10 69.86
CA ILE A 4 25.24 -0.81 69.26
C ILE A 4 25.36 -0.98 67.73
N LEU A 5 24.59 -1.94 67.20
CA LEU A 5 24.32 -2.15 65.77
C LEU A 5 23.26 -1.12 65.30
N PRO A 6 23.36 -0.55 64.08
CA PRO A 6 22.26 0.20 63.49
C PRO A 6 21.29 -0.72 62.75
N ALA A 7 20.00 -0.55 63.03
CA ALA A 7 18.89 -1.23 62.40
C ALA A 7 18.72 -0.80 60.92
N GLY A 8 18.61 -1.78 60.03
CA GLY A 8 18.28 -1.55 58.62
C GLY A 8 16.79 -1.23 58.44
N LEU A 9 16.49 -0.13 57.74
CA LEU A 9 15.16 0.14 57.21
C LEU A 9 14.91 -0.75 55.98
N LEU A 10 13.97 -1.70 56.09
CA LEU A 10 13.34 -2.35 54.94
C LEU A 10 12.30 -1.40 54.33
N ALA A 11 12.58 -0.89 53.13
CA ALA A 11 11.58 -0.24 52.30
C ALA A 11 10.66 -1.30 51.69
N LEU A 12 9.41 -1.38 52.15
CA LEU A 12 8.35 -2.13 51.47
C LEU A 12 7.94 -1.39 50.19
N ALA A 13 8.42 -1.86 49.04
CA ALA A 13 7.85 -1.48 47.76
C ALA A 13 6.47 -2.14 47.62
N ALA A 14 5.41 -1.33 47.70
CA ALA A 14 4.05 -1.78 47.42
C ALA A 14 3.92 -2.11 45.92
N LEU A 15 4.03 -3.39 45.57
CA LEU A 15 3.58 -3.90 44.28
C LEU A 15 2.08 -3.66 44.15
N HIS A 16 1.71 -2.59 43.47
CA HIS A 16 0.35 -2.42 42.97
C HIS A 16 0.14 -3.45 41.86
N ALA A 17 -0.48 -4.59 42.20
CA ALA A 17 -1.01 -5.53 41.23
C ALA A 17 -2.04 -4.78 40.38
N HIS A 18 -1.64 -4.37 39.18
CA HIS A 18 -2.58 -3.83 38.21
C HIS A 18 -3.51 -4.98 37.82
N ALA A 19 -4.81 -4.84 38.09
CA ALA A 19 -5.81 -5.81 37.65
C ALA A 19 -5.68 -5.99 36.13
N ALA A 20 -5.70 -7.25 35.68
CA ALA A 20 -5.60 -7.56 34.25
C ALA A 20 -6.75 -6.87 33.49
N THR A 21 -6.43 -6.24 32.36
CA THR A 21 -7.45 -5.63 31.50
C THR A 21 -8.31 -6.76 30.92
N PRO A 22 -9.64 -6.74 31.10
CA PRO A 22 -10.49 -7.80 30.56
C PRO A 22 -10.46 -7.80 29.02
N ASP A 23 -10.76 -8.94 28.41
CA ASP A 23 -10.92 -9.02 26.95
C ASP A 23 -12.03 -8.06 26.49
N LEU A 24 -11.76 -7.26 25.47
CA LEU A 24 -12.76 -6.42 24.82
C LEU A 24 -13.42 -7.22 23.71
N ASN A 25 -14.61 -7.74 23.99
CA ASN A 25 -15.43 -8.40 22.98
C ASN A 25 -15.91 -7.37 21.95
N VAL A 26 -15.67 -7.65 20.67
CA VAL A 26 -16.15 -6.87 19.53
C VAL A 26 -17.41 -7.51 18.95
N TYR A 27 -17.37 -8.83 18.75
CA TYR A 27 -18.52 -9.61 18.31
C TYR A 27 -18.47 -11.04 18.84
N ASN A 28 -19.51 -11.44 19.55
CA ASN A 28 -19.76 -12.82 20.00
C ASN A 28 -21.27 -13.07 19.95
N GLY A 29 -21.76 -13.50 18.78
CA GLY A 29 -23.18 -13.63 18.44
C GLY A 29 -24.00 -12.34 18.33
N LYS A 30 -23.50 -11.25 18.91
CA LYS A 30 -23.98 -9.88 18.72
C LYS A 30 -22.81 -8.91 18.80
N PRO A 31 -22.88 -7.75 18.13
CA PRO A 31 -21.90 -6.68 18.33
C PRO A 31 -21.96 -6.15 19.77
N ALA A 32 -20.83 -5.65 20.26
CA ALA A 32 -20.77 -5.01 21.58
C ALA A 32 -21.66 -3.75 21.63
N PRO A 33 -22.16 -3.33 22.81
CA PRO A 33 -23.01 -2.16 22.93
C PRO A 33 -22.40 -0.90 22.29
N GLY A 34 -23.17 -0.18 21.48
CA GLY A 34 -22.70 1.00 20.74
C GLY A 34 -22.12 0.69 19.36
N TRP A 35 -21.96 -0.58 19.00
CA TRP A 35 -21.59 -1.01 17.66
C TRP A 35 -22.72 -1.77 16.97
N HIS A 36 -22.73 -1.70 15.64
CA HIS A 36 -23.61 -2.44 14.76
C HIS A 36 -22.79 -3.10 13.64
N VAL A 37 -23.42 -3.99 12.89
CA VAL A 37 -22.81 -4.64 11.73
C VAL A 37 -23.34 -3.97 10.48
N SER A 38 -22.45 -3.65 9.54
CA SER A 38 -22.81 -3.14 8.22
C SER A 38 -22.06 -3.88 7.12
N ALA A 39 -22.58 -3.82 5.90
CA ALA A 39 -21.83 -4.18 4.71
C ALA A 39 -21.86 -3.02 3.71
N ALA A 40 -20.79 -2.88 2.93
CA ALA A 40 -20.67 -1.81 1.97
C ALA A 40 -19.94 -2.21 0.70
N HIS A 41 -20.25 -1.52 -0.39
CA HIS A 41 -19.40 -1.42 -1.58
C HIS A 41 -18.95 0.06 -1.74
N SER A 42 -18.22 0.39 -2.81
CA SER A 42 -17.65 1.73 -2.99
C SER A 42 -18.66 2.88 -3.04
N GLU A 43 -19.86 2.64 -3.55
CA GLU A 43 -20.91 3.67 -3.72
C GLU A 43 -22.03 3.63 -2.65
N GLY A 44 -21.96 2.76 -1.65
CA GLY A 44 -23.12 2.54 -0.78
C GLY A 44 -22.92 1.48 0.31
N GLN A 45 -23.79 1.52 1.32
CA GLN A 45 -23.73 0.65 2.49
C GLN A 45 -25.13 0.32 3.02
N ALA A 46 -25.24 -0.74 3.81
CA ALA A 46 -26.45 -1.16 4.50
C ALA A 46 -26.14 -1.76 5.89
N VAL A 47 -26.97 -1.44 6.88
CA VAL A 47 -26.85 -1.93 8.26
C VAL A 47 -27.65 -3.22 8.44
N LEU A 48 -27.03 -4.22 9.07
CA LEU A 48 -27.66 -5.50 9.41
C LEU A 48 -28.61 -5.35 10.60
N THR A 49 -29.92 -5.20 10.31
CA THR A 49 -30.99 -5.10 11.32
C THR A 49 -31.71 -6.43 11.58
N GLY A 50 -31.51 -7.43 10.72
CA GLY A 50 -32.11 -8.77 10.81
C GLY A 50 -31.08 -9.89 10.64
N ARG A 51 -31.49 -11.01 10.04
CA ARG A 51 -30.61 -12.17 9.80
C ARG A 51 -29.65 -11.97 8.63
N SER A 52 -30.03 -11.17 7.64
CA SER A 52 -29.21 -10.87 6.48
C SER A 52 -29.55 -9.52 5.88
N ILE A 53 -28.60 -8.96 5.13
CA ILE A 53 -28.74 -7.75 4.33
C ILE A 53 -28.04 -7.92 2.99
N THR A 54 -28.60 -7.27 1.97
CA THR A 54 -27.96 -7.07 0.67
C THR A 54 -27.77 -5.58 0.49
N VAL A 55 -26.54 -5.16 0.18
CA VAL A 55 -26.27 -3.75 -0.13
C VAL A 55 -27.00 -3.40 -1.44
N PRO A 56 -27.67 -2.24 -1.54
CA PRO A 56 -28.28 -1.80 -2.79
C PRO A 56 -27.29 -1.84 -3.96
N PRO A 57 -27.73 -2.07 -5.22
CA PRO A 57 -26.80 -2.24 -6.34
C PRO A 57 -25.84 -1.06 -6.55
N ASN A 58 -24.60 -1.38 -6.91
CA ASN A 58 -23.61 -0.37 -7.27
C ASN A 58 -23.86 0.13 -8.71
N PRO A 59 -24.18 1.42 -8.93
CA PRO A 59 -24.46 1.93 -10.28
C PRO A 59 -23.23 1.87 -11.21
N LYS A 60 -22.01 1.87 -10.66
CA LYS A 60 -20.76 1.72 -11.42
C LYS A 60 -20.35 0.26 -11.62
N GLN A 61 -20.95 -0.68 -10.88
CA GLN A 61 -20.74 -2.12 -11.03
C GLN A 61 -22.06 -2.88 -10.89
N PRO A 62 -22.93 -2.85 -11.93
CA PRO A 62 -24.28 -3.41 -11.83
C PRO A 62 -24.32 -4.92 -11.56
N SER A 63 -23.27 -5.66 -11.90
CA SER A 63 -23.12 -7.09 -11.61
C SER A 63 -22.63 -7.39 -10.19
N ALA A 64 -22.11 -6.39 -9.48
CA ALA A 64 -21.55 -6.58 -8.16
C ALA A 64 -22.65 -6.86 -7.12
N VAL A 65 -22.43 -7.88 -6.30
CA VAL A 65 -23.33 -8.24 -5.19
C VAL A 65 -22.52 -8.23 -3.91
N VAL A 66 -23.05 -7.56 -2.88
CA VAL A 66 -22.48 -7.59 -1.52
C VAL A 66 -23.59 -7.88 -0.53
N ARG A 67 -23.39 -8.95 0.26
CA ARG A 67 -24.36 -9.42 1.26
C ARG A 67 -23.65 -9.72 2.57
N ALA A 68 -24.31 -9.40 3.67
CA ALA A 68 -23.89 -9.87 4.98
C ALA A 68 -25.02 -10.64 5.68
N ALA A 69 -24.66 -11.61 6.50
CA ALA A 69 -25.63 -12.39 7.27
C ALA A 69 -25.09 -12.82 8.63
N ALA A 70 -25.95 -12.84 9.64
CA ALA A 70 -25.70 -13.50 10.91
C ALA A 70 -26.19 -14.95 10.84
N VAL A 71 -25.30 -15.91 11.06
CA VAL A 71 -25.58 -17.35 10.93
C VAL A 71 -25.03 -18.13 12.12
N LYS A 72 -25.68 -19.25 12.44
CA LYS A 72 -25.14 -20.24 13.37
C LYS A 72 -24.36 -21.29 12.59
N ALA A 73 -23.06 -21.40 12.84
CA ALA A 73 -22.14 -22.34 12.20
C ALA A 73 -21.55 -23.29 13.26
N GLY A 74 -22.25 -24.40 13.52
CA GLY A 74 -21.94 -25.28 14.63
C GLY A 74 -22.14 -24.58 15.97
N GLN A 75 -21.06 -24.42 16.74
CA GLN A 75 -21.05 -23.72 18.02
C GLN A 75 -20.74 -22.22 17.91
N ARG A 76 -20.52 -21.71 16.69
CA ARG A 76 -20.18 -20.30 16.45
C ARG A 76 -21.40 -19.54 15.97
N ASP A 77 -21.66 -18.40 16.59
CA ASP A 77 -22.51 -17.37 16.01
C ASP A 77 -21.61 -16.45 15.17
N ALA A 78 -21.78 -16.49 13.86
CA ALA A 78 -20.85 -15.92 12.88
C ALA A 78 -21.52 -14.85 12.01
N LEU A 79 -20.70 -13.94 11.50
CA LEU A 79 -21.05 -13.04 10.40
C LEU A 79 -20.46 -13.58 9.11
N VAL A 80 -21.27 -13.66 8.06
CA VAL A 80 -20.84 -14.04 6.71
C VAL A 80 -20.85 -12.80 5.83
N LEU A 81 -19.83 -12.66 4.99
CA LEU A 81 -19.76 -11.73 3.87
C LEU A 81 -19.72 -12.55 2.57
N ASP A 82 -20.78 -12.47 1.76
CA ASP A 82 -20.83 -12.98 0.38
C ASP A 82 -20.66 -11.79 -0.56
N PHE A 83 -19.65 -11.86 -1.42
CA PHE A 83 -19.32 -10.80 -2.36
C PHE A 83 -19.05 -11.40 -3.73
N ARG A 84 -19.53 -10.74 -4.79
CA ARG A 84 -19.39 -11.20 -6.17
C ARG A 84 -19.08 -10.04 -7.09
N ASP A 85 -18.12 -10.28 -7.99
CA ASP A 85 -17.74 -9.41 -9.10
C ASP A 85 -17.55 -7.94 -8.67
N THR A 86 -16.94 -7.75 -7.51
CA THR A 86 -16.77 -6.42 -6.92
C THR A 86 -15.30 -6.03 -6.78
N TRP A 87 -14.99 -4.79 -7.12
CA TRP A 87 -13.74 -4.12 -6.75
C TRP A 87 -13.57 -3.86 -5.26
N TYR A 88 -14.67 -3.71 -4.52
CA TYR A 88 -14.67 -3.40 -3.09
C TYR A 88 -15.95 -3.90 -2.45
N ALA A 89 -15.79 -4.76 -1.45
CA ALA A 89 -16.81 -5.18 -0.52
C ALA A 89 -16.25 -4.97 0.89
N SER A 90 -17.10 -4.72 1.86
CA SER A 90 -16.71 -4.81 3.26
C SER A 90 -17.81 -5.34 4.14
N LEU A 91 -17.40 -6.01 5.21
CA LEU A 91 -18.19 -6.31 6.40
C LEU A 91 -17.55 -5.53 7.55
N ARG A 92 -18.32 -4.71 8.24
CA ARG A 92 -17.81 -3.82 9.29
C ARG A 92 -18.54 -4.07 10.59
N ILE A 93 -17.81 -3.98 11.70
CA ILE A 93 -18.36 -3.81 13.03
C ILE A 93 -17.96 -2.39 13.45
N GLU A 94 -18.94 -1.50 13.56
CA GLU A 94 -18.70 -0.07 13.70
C GLU A 94 -19.76 0.64 14.57
N GLY A 95 -19.36 1.74 15.19
CA GLY A 95 -20.25 2.66 15.90
C GLY A 95 -20.72 3.82 15.02
N ASP A 96 -21.68 4.59 15.52
CA ASP A 96 -22.07 5.84 14.89
C ASP A 96 -20.91 6.85 14.94
N GLU A 97 -20.57 7.45 13.80
CA GLU A 97 -19.49 8.44 13.70
C GLU A 97 -19.71 9.65 14.61
N ASN A 98 -20.97 9.99 14.89
CA ASN A 98 -21.36 11.12 15.74
C ASN A 98 -21.50 10.76 17.22
N ASP A 99 -21.57 9.47 17.55
CA ASP A 99 -21.69 9.01 18.93
C ASP A 99 -20.31 8.77 19.55
N ARG A 100 -19.99 9.55 20.60
CA ARG A 100 -18.76 9.35 21.39
C ARG A 100 -18.91 8.25 22.44
N ALA A 101 -20.13 7.94 22.88
CA ALA A 101 -20.38 6.90 23.89
C ALA A 101 -20.13 5.48 23.34
N GLY A 102 -20.27 5.30 22.03
CA GLY A 102 -19.95 4.04 21.33
C GLY A 102 -18.46 3.78 21.08
N ALA A 103 -17.57 4.75 21.32
CA ALA A 103 -16.14 4.56 21.11
C ALA A 103 -15.49 3.69 22.20
N ARG A 104 -14.37 3.03 21.88
CA ARG A 104 -13.58 2.24 22.84
C ARG A 104 -12.12 2.64 22.84
N ASP A 105 -11.53 2.69 24.03
CA ASP A 105 -10.11 2.93 24.23
C ASP A 105 -9.35 1.62 24.06
N LEU A 106 -8.50 1.55 23.03
CA LEU A 106 -7.64 0.40 22.76
C LEU A 106 -6.21 0.59 23.28
N ARG A 107 -5.85 1.75 23.86
CA ARG A 107 -4.51 1.99 24.42
C ARG A 107 -4.10 0.96 25.48
N PRO A 108 -4.99 0.44 26.35
CA PRO A 108 -4.64 -0.62 27.30
C PRO A 108 -4.13 -1.92 26.64
N TYR A 109 -4.48 -2.15 25.37
CA TYR A 109 -4.07 -3.32 24.59
C TYR A 109 -2.84 -3.06 23.72
N ALA A 110 -2.40 -1.80 23.56
CA ALA A 110 -1.34 -1.44 22.62
C ALA A 110 0.03 -2.13 22.81
N PRO A 111 0.52 -2.38 24.05
CA PRO A 111 1.87 -2.92 24.25
C PRO A 111 2.06 -4.33 23.69
N ASP A 112 1.17 -5.27 24.06
CA ASP A 112 1.30 -6.71 23.78
C ASP A 112 -0.02 -7.35 23.28
N GLY A 113 -1.03 -6.51 23.01
CA GLY A 113 -2.36 -6.99 22.71
C GLY A 113 -2.51 -7.58 21.33
N VAL A 114 -3.53 -8.41 21.18
CA VAL A 114 -3.88 -9.06 19.92
C VAL A 114 -5.34 -8.80 19.56
N LEU A 115 -5.61 -8.69 18.27
CA LEU A 115 -6.93 -8.87 17.69
C LEU A 115 -7.10 -10.36 17.37
N ALA A 116 -8.00 -11.02 18.08
CA ALA A 116 -8.28 -12.45 17.96
C ALA A 116 -9.68 -12.68 17.37
N PHE A 117 -9.81 -13.62 16.44
CA PHE A 117 -11.08 -14.02 15.83
C PHE A 117 -10.98 -15.40 15.18
N ASP A 118 -12.12 -16.02 14.95
CA ASP A 118 -12.22 -17.22 14.11
C ASP A 118 -12.63 -16.82 12.70
N LEU A 119 -11.94 -17.36 11.69
CA LEU A 119 -12.17 -17.09 10.27
C LEU A 119 -12.40 -18.40 9.51
N ASP A 120 -13.41 -18.43 8.66
CA ASP A 120 -13.66 -19.48 7.69
C ASP A 120 -13.74 -18.86 6.29
N VAL A 121 -12.74 -19.13 5.46
CA VAL A 121 -12.76 -18.74 4.04
C VAL A 121 -13.42 -19.87 3.28
N ARG A 122 -14.70 -19.73 2.95
CA ARG A 122 -15.49 -20.79 2.31
C ARG A 122 -15.20 -20.87 0.82
N ALA A 123 -15.08 -19.72 0.18
CA ALA A 123 -14.70 -19.60 -1.23
C ALA A 123 -13.89 -18.32 -1.45
N MET A 124 -12.92 -18.37 -2.36
CA MET A 124 -12.13 -17.21 -2.78
C MET A 124 -11.71 -17.38 -4.25
N SER A 125 -12.35 -16.65 -5.16
CA SER A 125 -12.09 -16.69 -6.60
C SER A 125 -11.62 -15.33 -7.09
N LYS A 126 -10.38 -15.27 -7.59
CA LYS A 126 -9.74 -14.04 -8.13
C LYS A 126 -9.74 -12.83 -7.18
N GLY A 127 -10.06 -13.06 -5.91
CA GLY A 127 -10.20 -12.04 -4.87
C GLY A 127 -9.17 -12.17 -3.77
N GLY A 128 -9.37 -11.42 -2.71
CA GLY A 128 -8.62 -11.52 -1.47
C GLY A 128 -9.24 -10.63 -0.40
N ILE A 129 -8.76 -10.78 0.83
CA ILE A 129 -9.25 -9.99 1.95
C ILE A 129 -8.14 -9.24 2.67
N HIS A 130 -8.52 -8.11 3.27
CA HIS A 130 -7.75 -7.35 4.23
C HIS A 130 -8.52 -7.27 5.55
N PHE A 131 -7.81 -7.40 6.67
CA PHE A 131 -8.36 -7.02 7.96
C PHE A 131 -8.10 -5.54 8.19
N GLN A 132 -9.10 -4.82 8.66
CA GLN A 132 -9.01 -3.38 8.82
C GLN A 132 -9.48 -2.94 10.21
N LEU A 133 -8.79 -1.94 10.74
CA LEU A 133 -9.19 -1.16 11.91
C LEU A 133 -9.22 0.33 11.53
N GLY A 134 -10.28 1.02 11.93
CA GLY A 134 -10.44 2.46 11.76
C GLY A 134 -10.23 3.19 13.09
N CYS A 135 -9.21 4.04 13.17
CA CYS A 135 -8.89 4.81 14.39
C CYS A 135 -9.37 6.26 14.38
N GLY A 136 -10.03 6.70 13.30
CA GLY A 136 -10.61 8.03 13.19
C GLY A 136 -10.56 8.56 11.77
N LYS A 137 -10.80 9.86 11.62
CA LYS A 137 -10.71 10.54 10.32
C LYS A 137 -9.31 10.33 9.74
N ASP A 138 -9.25 9.88 8.49
CA ASP A 138 -8.01 9.60 7.76
C ASP A 138 -7.09 8.51 8.38
N CYS A 139 -7.61 7.76 9.36
CA CYS A 139 -6.92 6.65 10.01
C CYS A 139 -7.60 5.31 9.73
N GLU A 140 -7.16 4.68 8.65
CA GLU A 140 -7.54 3.32 8.29
C GLU A 140 -6.28 2.47 8.16
N ARG A 141 -6.25 1.33 8.84
CA ARG A 141 -5.07 0.49 8.98
C ARG A 141 -5.44 -0.90 8.51
N LYS A 142 -4.76 -1.37 7.47
CA LYS A 142 -5.09 -2.62 6.77
C LYS A 142 -3.94 -3.60 6.93
N VAL A 143 -4.29 -4.85 7.22
CA VAL A 143 -3.37 -5.99 7.19
C VAL A 143 -3.78 -6.89 6.03
N PRO A 144 -2.90 -7.07 5.02
CA PRO A 144 -3.20 -7.94 3.90
C PRO A 144 -3.26 -9.40 4.33
N TYR A 145 -4.28 -10.12 3.85
CA TYR A 145 -4.45 -11.56 4.04
C TYR A 145 -4.87 -12.22 2.72
N VAL A 146 -4.33 -11.70 1.61
CA VAL A 146 -4.71 -12.06 0.24
C VAL A 146 -4.31 -13.48 -0.11
N LEU A 147 -3.01 -13.81 -0.04
CA LEU A 147 -2.51 -15.14 -0.39
C LEU A 147 -2.98 -16.19 0.61
N GLN A 148 -3.01 -15.84 1.90
CA GLN A 148 -3.43 -16.71 2.99
C GLN A 148 -4.92 -17.05 2.89
N SER A 149 -5.78 -16.09 2.53
CA SER A 149 -7.20 -16.38 2.31
C SER A 149 -7.44 -17.28 1.11
N ARG A 150 -6.77 -17.06 -0.03
CA ARG A 150 -6.82 -17.99 -1.17
C ARG A 150 -6.38 -19.40 -0.78
N ALA A 151 -5.28 -19.52 -0.04
CA ALA A 151 -4.78 -20.80 0.44
C ALA A 151 -5.70 -21.45 1.49
N ALA A 152 -6.48 -20.68 2.24
CA ALA A 152 -7.42 -21.17 3.25
C ALA A 152 -8.80 -21.53 2.68
N ALA A 153 -9.11 -21.16 1.43
CA ALA A 153 -10.41 -21.39 0.81
C ALA A 153 -10.84 -22.87 0.88
N GLY A 154 -12.04 -23.12 1.42
CA GLY A 154 -12.63 -24.45 1.57
C GLY A 154 -11.99 -25.33 2.66
N LYS A 155 -11.07 -24.79 3.48
CA LYS A 155 -10.36 -25.56 4.52
C LYS A 155 -10.97 -25.44 5.91
N GLY A 156 -12.11 -24.78 6.04
CA GLY A 156 -12.85 -24.61 7.28
C GLY A 156 -12.27 -23.56 8.22
N TRP A 157 -12.81 -23.53 9.45
CA TRP A 157 -12.50 -22.56 10.49
C TRP A 157 -11.04 -22.59 10.94
N ARG A 158 -10.45 -21.40 11.09
CA ARG A 158 -9.11 -21.16 11.61
C ARG A 158 -9.18 -20.07 12.67
N HIS A 159 -8.40 -20.24 13.72
CA HIS A 159 -8.21 -19.20 14.71
C HIS A 159 -7.11 -18.25 14.23
N ILE A 160 -7.37 -16.94 14.25
CA ILE A 160 -6.43 -15.89 13.85
C ILE A 160 -6.16 -15.00 15.06
N GLU A 161 -4.87 -14.77 15.36
CA GLU A 161 -4.42 -13.74 16.30
C GLU A 161 -3.41 -12.84 15.60
N LEU A 162 -3.76 -11.57 15.43
CA LEU A 162 -2.92 -10.52 14.86
C LEU A 162 -2.40 -9.62 15.99
N PRO A 163 -1.11 -9.26 16.01
CA PRO A 163 -0.61 -8.21 16.90
C PRO A 163 -1.40 -6.92 16.69
N LEU A 164 -1.84 -6.25 17.75
CA LEU A 164 -2.53 -4.96 17.62
C LEU A 164 -1.61 -3.91 16.98
N SER A 165 -0.29 -4.03 17.18
CA SER A 165 0.73 -3.20 16.54
C SER A 165 0.68 -3.23 15.00
N CYS A 166 0.10 -4.27 14.38
CA CYS A 166 -0.14 -4.29 12.93
C CYS A 166 -1.09 -3.18 12.45
N PHE A 167 -1.93 -2.68 13.35
CA PHE A 167 -2.88 -1.62 13.07
C PHE A 167 -2.43 -0.27 13.62
N MET A 168 -1.30 -0.18 14.32
CA MET A 168 -0.87 1.05 14.98
C MET A 168 0.28 1.71 14.24
N ARG A 169 0.18 3.02 14.01
CA ARG A 169 1.29 3.86 13.55
C ARG A 169 1.55 4.99 14.53
N ALA A 170 2.77 5.51 14.52
CA ALA A 170 3.12 6.70 15.29
C ALA A 170 2.18 7.86 14.94
N GLY A 171 1.60 8.48 15.97
CA GLY A 171 0.66 9.59 15.83
C GLY A 171 -0.82 9.19 15.72
N ASP A 172 -1.12 7.89 15.62
CA ASP A 172 -2.50 7.41 15.61
C ASP A 172 -3.14 7.55 17.00
N ASP A 173 -4.42 7.96 17.03
CA ASP A 173 -5.20 8.04 18.26
C ASP A 173 -6.06 6.78 18.45
N PHE A 174 -5.69 5.97 19.44
CA PHE A 174 -6.39 4.74 19.81
C PHE A 174 -7.31 4.91 21.03
N SER A 175 -7.53 6.14 21.50
CA SER A 175 -8.38 6.42 22.67
C SER A 175 -9.88 6.32 22.37
N ALA A 176 -10.28 6.44 21.10
CA ALA A 176 -11.68 6.52 20.70
C ALA A 176 -11.97 5.74 19.41
N ILE A 177 -11.75 4.41 19.44
CA ILE A 177 -11.98 3.53 18.30
C ILE A 177 -13.48 3.32 18.06
N ARG A 178 -13.93 3.67 16.84
CA ARG A 178 -15.32 3.47 16.39
C ARG A 178 -15.49 2.33 15.41
N ARG A 179 -14.46 1.98 14.64
CA ARG A 179 -14.49 0.84 13.72
C ARG A 179 -13.41 -0.16 14.12
N PRO A 180 -13.67 -0.96 15.18
CA PRO A 180 -12.69 -1.90 15.74
C PRO A 180 -12.31 -3.03 14.76
N PHE A 181 -13.20 -3.39 13.83
CA PHE A 181 -12.99 -4.52 12.96
C PHE A 181 -13.73 -4.35 11.64
N SER A 182 -13.05 -4.66 10.54
CA SER A 182 -13.67 -4.83 9.24
C SER A 182 -12.91 -5.87 8.43
N ILE A 183 -13.64 -6.60 7.59
CA ILE A 183 -13.07 -7.36 6.49
C ILE A 183 -13.36 -6.57 5.22
N GLU A 184 -12.31 -6.15 4.52
CA GLU A 184 -12.40 -5.62 3.16
C GLU A 184 -12.07 -6.72 2.17
N ALA A 185 -12.83 -6.81 1.08
CA ALA A 185 -12.71 -7.86 0.07
C ALA A 185 -12.87 -7.31 -1.35
N ASN A 186 -12.40 -8.05 -2.33
CA ASN A 186 -12.64 -7.81 -3.76
C ASN A 186 -12.70 -9.14 -4.53
N GLY A 187 -13.05 -9.09 -5.81
CA GLY A 187 -13.30 -10.27 -6.62
C GLY A 187 -14.62 -10.94 -6.22
N SER A 188 -14.59 -12.27 -6.09
CA SER A 188 -15.74 -13.08 -5.70
C SER A 188 -15.37 -14.07 -4.60
N GLY A 189 -16.17 -14.18 -3.56
CA GLY A 189 -15.89 -15.07 -2.44
C GLY A 189 -16.94 -15.03 -1.33
N GLU A 190 -16.77 -15.93 -0.38
CA GLU A 190 -17.59 -16.02 0.82
C GLU A 190 -16.68 -16.27 2.02
N VAL A 191 -16.74 -15.38 3.01
CA VAL A 191 -15.96 -15.47 4.24
C VAL A 191 -16.87 -15.36 5.46
N ALA A 192 -16.60 -16.14 6.49
CA ALA A 192 -17.29 -16.06 7.76
C ALA A 192 -16.32 -15.71 8.90
N VAL A 193 -16.76 -14.86 9.83
CA VAL A 193 -15.99 -14.45 11.00
C VAL A 193 -16.83 -14.61 12.28
N ALA A 194 -16.19 -15.06 13.36
CA ALA A 194 -16.81 -15.20 14.68
C ALA A 194 -15.83 -14.84 15.79
N ASN A 195 -16.32 -14.67 17.02
CA ASN A 195 -15.51 -14.53 18.23
C ASN A 195 -14.46 -13.40 18.16
N VAL A 196 -14.82 -12.25 17.60
CA VAL A 196 -13.92 -11.10 17.43
C VAL A 196 -13.72 -10.40 18.76
N ARG A 197 -12.47 -10.27 19.20
CA ARG A 197 -12.11 -9.62 20.47
C ARG A 197 -10.68 -9.08 20.48
N PHE A 198 -10.45 -8.05 21.29
CA PHE A 198 -9.10 -7.65 21.69
C PHE A 198 -8.73 -8.28 23.02
N ARG A 199 -7.48 -8.74 23.13
CA ARG A 199 -6.93 -9.35 24.35
C ARG A 199 -5.65 -8.61 24.71
N GLN A 200 -5.39 -8.41 25.99
CA GLN A 200 -4.16 -7.72 26.43
C GLN A 200 -2.90 -8.54 26.13
N HIS A 201 -3.05 -9.86 26.04
CA HIS A 201 -1.99 -10.80 25.69
C HIS A 201 -2.54 -11.89 24.76
N GLY A 202 -1.69 -12.38 23.86
CA GLY A 202 -1.97 -13.49 22.96
C GLY A 202 -0.68 -14.07 22.39
N LYS A 203 -0.81 -15.10 21.57
CA LYS A 203 0.31 -15.67 20.80
C LYS A 203 -0.01 -15.47 19.32
N PRO A 204 0.42 -14.33 18.74
CA PRO A 204 0.22 -14.05 17.32
C PRO A 204 0.60 -15.24 16.44
N ASN A 205 -0.32 -15.62 15.55
CA ASN A 205 -0.12 -16.70 14.59
C ASN A 205 -0.14 -16.21 13.15
N THR A 206 -0.42 -14.92 12.95
CA THR A 206 -0.44 -14.25 11.66
C THR A 206 0.38 -12.98 11.79
N GLY A 207 1.39 -12.83 10.93
CA GLY A 207 2.22 -11.63 10.86
C GLY A 207 1.59 -10.54 9.99
N CYS A 208 2.20 -9.36 10.03
CA CYS A 208 1.91 -8.25 9.15
C CYS A 208 3.23 -7.60 8.71
N PRO A 209 3.28 -6.96 7.53
CA PRO A 209 4.43 -6.15 7.16
C PRO A 209 4.63 -5.01 8.16
N ASP A 210 5.89 -4.76 8.54
CA ASP A 210 6.23 -3.61 9.38
C ASP A 210 6.10 -2.33 8.55
N TYR A 211 5.15 -1.46 8.90
CA TYR A 211 4.88 -0.24 8.15
C TYR A 211 6.09 0.71 8.05
N ARG A 212 7.07 0.57 8.95
CA ARG A 212 8.28 1.38 8.99
C ARG A 212 9.32 0.95 7.95
N THR A 213 9.29 -0.31 7.53
CA THR A 213 10.31 -0.90 6.66
C THR A 213 9.75 -1.54 5.40
N VAL A 214 8.43 -1.68 5.28
CA VAL A 214 7.80 -2.33 4.12
C VAL A 214 8.27 -1.72 2.81
N SER A 215 8.37 -0.39 2.73
CA SER A 215 8.78 0.36 1.53
C SER A 215 10.22 0.07 1.08
N VAL A 216 11.07 -0.48 1.96
CA VAL A 216 12.46 -0.86 1.67
C VAL A 216 12.67 -2.38 1.64
N THR A 217 11.61 -3.18 1.87
CA THR A 217 11.69 -4.64 1.99
C THR A 217 11.18 -5.28 0.70
N PRO A 218 12.06 -5.78 -0.20
CA PRO A 218 11.67 -6.26 -1.52
C PRO A 218 10.60 -7.36 -1.47
N GLU A 219 9.46 -7.15 -2.11
CA GLU A 219 8.35 -8.12 -2.16
C GLU A 219 7.57 -8.01 -3.49
N PRO A 220 7.06 -9.12 -4.07
CA PRO A 220 6.13 -9.05 -5.19
C PRO A 220 4.87 -8.24 -4.88
N LEU A 221 4.20 -7.70 -5.90
CA LEU A 221 2.91 -7.03 -5.71
C LEU A 221 1.81 -8.03 -5.35
N GLY A 222 1.51 -8.16 -4.05
CA GLY A 222 0.56 -9.12 -3.48
C GLY A 222 -0.91 -8.68 -3.46
N GLU A 223 -1.33 -7.80 -4.37
CA GLU A 223 -2.72 -7.32 -4.43
C GLU A 223 -3.61 -8.31 -5.19
N PRO A 224 -4.88 -8.54 -4.79
CA PRO A 224 -5.70 -9.57 -5.43
C PRO A 224 -5.85 -9.43 -6.95
N TRP A 225 -5.92 -8.19 -7.42
CA TRP A 225 -6.09 -7.81 -8.83
C TRP A 225 -4.78 -7.83 -9.63
N SER A 226 -3.62 -8.00 -8.98
CA SER A 226 -2.31 -8.06 -9.65
C SER A 226 -1.81 -9.47 -9.90
N LEU A 227 -2.27 -10.45 -9.10
CA LEU A 227 -1.67 -11.79 -9.03
C LEU A 227 -1.64 -12.53 -10.38
N ASP A 228 -2.62 -12.29 -11.25
CA ASP A 228 -2.75 -13.01 -12.52
C ASP A 228 -1.90 -12.40 -13.66
N TRP A 229 -1.36 -11.19 -13.50
CA TRP A 229 -0.62 -10.50 -14.58
C TRP A 229 0.76 -9.98 -14.19
N TRP A 230 1.01 -9.68 -12.91
CA TRP A 230 2.23 -8.99 -12.48
C TRP A 230 3.50 -9.83 -12.70
N LEU A 231 3.51 -11.06 -12.18
CA LEU A 231 4.62 -12.00 -12.41
C LEU A 231 4.77 -12.39 -13.88
N PRO A 232 3.69 -12.71 -14.63
CA PRO A 232 3.79 -12.92 -16.08
C PRO A 232 4.40 -11.72 -16.83
N ARG A 233 4.05 -10.47 -16.49
CA ARG A 233 4.67 -9.29 -17.09
C ARG A 233 6.15 -9.21 -16.75
N HIS A 234 6.56 -9.49 -15.51
CA HIS A 234 7.98 -9.58 -15.14
C HIS A 234 8.74 -10.60 -16.01
N GLN A 235 8.18 -11.80 -16.19
CA GLN A 235 8.77 -12.81 -17.07
C GLN A 235 8.85 -12.32 -18.53
N GLN A 236 7.80 -11.65 -19.03
CA GLN A 236 7.79 -11.05 -20.37
C GLN A 236 8.90 -10.00 -20.54
N LYS A 237 9.11 -9.12 -19.55
CA LYS A 237 10.18 -8.11 -19.60
C LYS A 237 11.57 -8.73 -19.55
N LEU A 238 11.78 -9.77 -18.75
CA LEU A 238 13.03 -10.53 -18.78
C LEU A 238 13.31 -11.16 -20.15
N GLN A 239 12.29 -11.69 -20.81
CA GLN A 239 12.41 -12.23 -22.18
C GLN A 239 12.71 -11.12 -23.20
N GLU A 240 12.07 -9.95 -23.09
CA GLU A 240 12.35 -8.77 -23.93
C GLU A 240 13.81 -8.33 -23.77
N ILE A 241 14.31 -8.26 -22.54
CA ILE A 241 15.70 -7.91 -22.23
C ILE A 241 16.68 -8.93 -22.82
N ALA A 242 16.41 -10.23 -22.63
CA ALA A 242 17.24 -11.29 -23.19
C ALA A 242 17.29 -11.22 -24.73
N ALA A 243 16.16 -10.97 -25.39
CA ALA A 243 16.10 -10.82 -26.83
C ALA A 243 16.91 -9.60 -27.31
N ARG A 244 16.77 -8.44 -26.67
CA ARG A 244 17.53 -7.21 -26.99
C ARG A 244 19.04 -7.40 -26.81
N ARG A 245 19.45 -8.14 -25.76
CA ARG A 245 20.85 -8.51 -25.56
C ARG A 245 21.38 -9.39 -26.68
N ALA A 246 20.61 -10.39 -27.10
CA ALA A 246 21.00 -11.30 -28.18
C ALA A 246 21.10 -10.60 -29.55
N SER A 247 20.25 -9.60 -29.81
CA SER A 247 20.26 -8.82 -31.06
C SER A 247 21.19 -7.61 -31.05
N GLY A 248 21.81 -7.27 -29.91
CA GLY A 248 22.64 -6.08 -29.76
C GLY A 248 21.86 -4.74 -29.75
N THR A 249 20.53 -4.78 -29.62
CA THR A 249 19.66 -3.59 -29.59
C THR A 249 19.38 -3.13 -28.15
N LEU A 250 20.46 -2.89 -27.40
CA LEU A 250 20.39 -2.49 -26.00
C LEU A 250 19.75 -1.09 -25.84
N PRO A 251 18.93 -0.88 -24.81
CA PRO A 251 18.31 0.41 -24.55
C PRO A 251 19.35 1.44 -24.11
N GLU A 252 19.32 2.64 -24.69
CA GLU A 252 20.06 3.79 -24.16
C GLU A 252 19.31 4.46 -23.01
N ILE A 253 17.99 4.28 -22.94
CA ILE A 253 17.13 4.80 -21.87
C ILE A 253 16.26 3.69 -21.29
N VAL A 254 16.20 3.61 -19.97
CA VAL A 254 15.24 2.77 -19.25
C VAL A 254 14.30 3.65 -18.45
N PHE A 255 12.99 3.49 -18.63
CA PHE A 255 11.98 4.09 -17.77
C PHE A 255 11.54 3.06 -16.73
N LEU A 256 11.69 3.36 -15.45
CA LEU A 256 11.36 2.48 -14.33
C LEU A 256 10.31 3.15 -13.45
N GLY A 257 9.23 2.43 -13.12
CA GLY A 257 8.20 3.00 -12.26
C GLY A 257 6.93 2.18 -12.15
N ASP A 258 5.83 2.90 -11.91
CA ASP A 258 4.50 2.35 -11.64
C ASP A 258 3.56 2.40 -12.87
N SER A 259 2.24 2.50 -12.64
CA SER A 259 1.20 2.59 -13.68
C SER A 259 1.40 3.78 -14.61
N ILE A 260 1.88 4.91 -14.10
CA ILE A 260 2.11 6.11 -14.89
C ILE A 260 3.31 5.90 -15.82
N THR A 261 4.35 5.20 -15.37
CA THR A 261 5.42 4.79 -16.27
C THR A 261 4.94 3.74 -17.27
N GLN A 262 4.11 2.79 -16.85
CA GLN A 262 3.56 1.78 -17.76
C GLN A 262 2.72 2.40 -18.87
N GLY A 263 1.97 3.46 -18.60
CA GLY A 263 1.05 4.08 -19.56
C GLY A 263 1.74 4.74 -20.76
N TRP A 264 3.07 4.88 -20.78
CA TRP A 264 3.81 5.14 -22.02
C TRP A 264 3.59 4.05 -23.10
N GLU A 265 3.21 2.82 -22.71
CA GLU A 265 2.83 1.75 -23.65
C GLU A 265 1.42 1.95 -24.26
N LYS A 266 0.61 2.85 -23.69
CA LYS A 266 -0.80 3.05 -24.06
C LYS A 266 -1.12 4.52 -24.30
N GLU A 267 -1.55 5.27 -23.29
CA GLU A 267 -1.95 6.68 -23.43
C GLU A 267 -0.78 7.57 -23.92
N GLY A 268 0.46 7.23 -23.58
CA GLY A 268 1.66 7.94 -24.03
C GLY A 268 2.33 7.37 -25.29
N LYS A 269 1.74 6.38 -25.96
CA LYS A 269 2.40 5.60 -27.03
C LYS A 269 2.93 6.46 -28.19
N ASP A 270 2.17 7.45 -28.63
CA ASP A 270 2.56 8.30 -29.75
C ASP A 270 3.74 9.21 -29.39
N GLU A 271 3.72 9.76 -28.18
CA GLU A 271 4.82 10.55 -27.63
C GLU A 271 6.07 9.69 -27.40
N TRP A 272 5.90 8.45 -26.94
CA TRP A 272 6.99 7.48 -26.81
C TRP A 272 7.65 7.19 -28.15
N ALA A 273 6.86 6.91 -29.19
CA ALA A 273 7.35 6.67 -30.53
C ALA A 273 8.12 7.88 -31.08
N ARG A 274 7.60 9.09 -30.85
CA ARG A 274 8.20 10.35 -31.31
C ARG A 274 9.51 10.70 -30.59
N ARG A 275 9.58 10.47 -29.29
CA ARG A 275 10.68 10.97 -28.44
C ARG A 275 11.73 9.91 -28.11
N TYR A 276 11.30 8.68 -27.83
CA TYR A 276 12.15 7.69 -27.13
C TYR A 276 12.49 6.45 -27.96
N ALA A 277 11.74 6.15 -29.03
CA ALA A 277 12.02 4.99 -29.88
C ALA A 277 13.43 5.01 -30.49
N ARG A 278 13.94 6.21 -30.85
CA ARG A 278 15.29 6.40 -31.39
C ARG A 278 16.43 5.99 -30.44
N TYR A 279 16.15 5.89 -29.14
CA TYR A 279 17.09 5.47 -28.09
C TYR A 279 16.91 4.00 -27.71
N HIS A 280 16.12 3.25 -28.48
CA HIS A 280 15.69 1.90 -28.15
C HIS A 280 15.12 1.80 -26.73
N ALA A 281 14.43 2.84 -26.25
CA ALA A 281 14.04 2.95 -24.86
C ALA A 281 13.25 1.71 -24.39
N LEU A 282 13.45 1.34 -23.12
CA LEU A 282 12.78 0.22 -22.48
C LEU A 282 11.85 0.75 -21.38
N ASN A 283 10.59 0.30 -21.40
CA ASN A 283 9.61 0.63 -20.37
C ASN A 283 9.48 -0.54 -19.38
N LEU A 284 9.86 -0.28 -18.13
CA LEU A 284 9.77 -1.17 -16.95
C LEU A 284 8.77 -0.61 -15.92
N GLY A 285 7.67 -0.03 -16.40
CA GLY A 285 6.53 0.41 -15.60
C GLY A 285 5.54 -0.73 -15.32
N TYR A 286 5.04 -0.78 -14.09
CA TYR A 286 4.11 -1.80 -13.60
C TYR A 286 2.96 -1.16 -12.82
N SER A 287 1.72 -1.39 -13.26
CA SER A 287 0.55 -0.82 -12.61
C SER A 287 0.46 -1.20 -11.13
N GLY A 288 0.33 -0.18 -10.28
CA GLY A 288 0.17 -0.32 -8.83
C GLY A 288 1.45 -0.64 -8.05
N ASP A 289 2.61 -0.69 -8.72
CA ASP A 289 3.89 -0.89 -8.05
C ASP A 289 4.16 0.19 -7.01
N ARG A 290 4.67 -0.27 -5.88
CA ARG A 290 5.23 0.52 -4.80
C ARG A 290 6.73 0.30 -4.75
N THR A 291 7.43 1.10 -3.94
CA THR A 291 8.90 1.04 -3.88
C THR A 291 9.43 -0.36 -3.63
N GLU A 292 8.79 -1.15 -2.76
CA GLU A 292 9.20 -2.52 -2.48
C GLU A 292 9.03 -3.50 -3.65
N ASN A 293 8.07 -3.23 -4.54
CA ASN A 293 7.81 -4.07 -5.71
C ASN A 293 8.87 -3.82 -6.78
N ILE A 294 9.23 -2.55 -6.98
CA ILE A 294 10.34 -2.17 -7.87
C ILE A 294 11.65 -2.79 -7.38
N LEU A 295 11.93 -2.69 -6.08
CA LEU A 295 13.12 -3.31 -5.48
C LEU A 295 13.17 -4.82 -5.75
N TRP A 296 12.04 -5.50 -5.59
CA TRP A 296 11.97 -6.92 -5.90
C TRP A 296 12.31 -7.17 -7.37
N ARG A 297 11.70 -6.47 -8.33
CA ARG A 297 11.96 -6.69 -9.76
C ARG A 297 13.43 -6.45 -10.13
N LEU A 298 14.03 -5.37 -9.64
CA LEU A 298 15.46 -5.11 -9.81
C LEU A 298 16.32 -6.27 -9.30
N GLN A 299 15.97 -6.80 -8.12
CA GLN A 299 16.68 -7.94 -7.52
C GLN A 299 16.45 -9.27 -8.23
N HIS A 300 15.46 -9.33 -9.13
CA HIS A 300 15.10 -10.51 -9.91
C HIS A 300 15.41 -10.34 -11.41
N GLY A 301 16.35 -9.45 -11.73
CA GLY A 301 17.06 -9.44 -13.02
C GLY A 301 16.58 -8.43 -14.04
N GLU A 302 15.64 -7.54 -13.68
CA GLU A 302 14.98 -6.66 -14.63
C GLU A 302 15.89 -5.59 -15.28
N VAL A 303 17.12 -5.44 -14.80
CA VAL A 303 18.13 -4.57 -15.41
C VAL A 303 19.46 -5.28 -15.69
N ASP A 304 19.52 -6.60 -15.50
CA ASP A 304 20.78 -7.34 -15.52
C ASP A 304 21.35 -7.46 -16.94
N GLY A 305 22.62 -7.06 -17.09
CA GLY A 305 23.32 -7.04 -18.37
C GLY A 305 22.87 -5.91 -19.31
N LEU A 306 22.19 -4.89 -18.78
CA LEU A 306 21.96 -3.62 -19.46
C LEU A 306 23.02 -2.59 -19.05
N ALA A 307 23.20 -1.56 -19.88
CA ALA A 307 24.04 -0.40 -19.58
C ALA A 307 23.44 0.87 -20.23
N PRO A 308 22.21 1.28 -19.86
CA PRO A 308 21.60 2.46 -20.44
C PRO A 308 22.41 3.71 -20.06
N LYS A 309 22.36 4.75 -20.89
CA LYS A 309 22.95 6.04 -20.53
C LYS A 309 22.18 6.70 -19.38
N VAL A 310 20.85 6.55 -19.40
CA VAL A 310 19.94 7.15 -18.40
C VAL A 310 18.86 6.16 -17.98
N VAL A 311 18.64 6.06 -16.66
CA VAL A 311 17.44 5.46 -16.07
C VAL A 311 16.55 6.59 -15.56
N VAL A 312 15.32 6.68 -16.07
CA VAL A 312 14.29 7.60 -15.56
C VAL A 312 13.47 6.85 -14.52
N LEU A 313 13.55 7.27 -13.26
CA LEU A 313 12.83 6.69 -12.13
C LEU A 313 11.69 7.62 -11.71
N MET A 314 10.45 7.12 -11.77
CA MET A 314 9.28 7.80 -11.20
C MET A 314 8.37 6.77 -10.54
N ALA A 315 8.26 6.83 -9.22
CA ALA A 315 7.46 5.90 -8.42
C ALA A 315 7.15 6.50 -7.04
N GLY A 316 6.17 5.90 -6.35
CA GLY A 316 5.84 6.20 -4.95
C GLY A 316 4.40 6.68 -4.75
N THR A 317 3.70 7.08 -5.82
CA THR A 317 2.29 7.50 -5.71
C THR A 317 1.38 6.39 -5.17
N ASN A 318 1.73 5.12 -5.37
CA ASN A 318 0.96 3.99 -4.83
C ASN A 318 1.24 3.73 -3.34
N ASN A 319 2.43 4.06 -2.83
CA ASN A 319 2.70 4.09 -1.38
C ASN A 319 1.77 5.11 -0.70
N THR A 320 1.63 6.28 -1.33
CA THR A 320 0.65 7.31 -0.93
C THR A 320 -0.79 6.81 -1.07
N GLY A 321 -1.19 6.38 -2.26
CA GLY A 321 -2.59 6.07 -2.57
C GLY A 321 -3.15 4.87 -1.82
N HIS A 322 -2.36 3.79 -1.68
CA HIS A 322 -2.84 2.56 -1.05
C HIS A 322 -2.70 2.59 0.47
N ARG A 323 -1.62 3.21 0.99
CA ARG A 323 -1.23 3.08 2.40
C ARG A 323 -1.12 4.41 3.13
N GLN A 324 -1.15 5.54 2.43
CA GLN A 324 -0.92 6.89 2.98
C GLN A 324 0.27 6.86 3.95
N GLU A 325 1.38 6.33 3.44
CA GLU A 325 2.62 6.14 4.19
C GLU A 325 3.19 7.45 4.72
N ASP A 326 4.04 7.33 5.74
CA ASP A 326 4.91 8.42 6.15
C ASP A 326 5.83 8.77 4.96
N PRO A 327 5.90 10.05 4.53
CA PRO A 327 6.77 10.46 3.45
C PRO A 327 8.22 9.95 3.57
N ARG A 328 8.74 9.82 4.79
CA ARG A 328 10.10 9.35 5.06
C ARG A 328 10.30 7.88 4.70
N THR A 329 9.30 7.02 4.90
CA THR A 329 9.42 5.58 4.57
C THR A 329 9.41 5.38 3.06
N THR A 330 8.53 6.08 2.34
CA THR A 330 8.52 6.04 0.87
C THR A 330 9.80 6.64 0.28
N ALA A 331 10.29 7.76 0.83
CA ALA A 331 11.56 8.34 0.40
C ALA A 331 12.76 7.39 0.63
N ALA A 332 12.81 6.70 1.77
CA ALA A 332 13.82 5.66 2.02
C ALA A 332 13.71 4.49 1.02
N GLY A 333 12.49 4.11 0.62
CA GLY A 333 12.25 3.16 -0.46
C GLY A 333 12.85 3.61 -1.79
N LEU A 334 12.64 4.87 -2.17
CA LEU A 334 13.22 5.46 -3.39
C LEU A 334 14.75 5.57 -3.31
N GLU A 335 15.30 5.97 -2.16
CA GLU A 335 16.74 5.96 -1.91
C GLU A 335 17.33 4.55 -2.10
N ARG A 336 16.65 3.53 -1.56
CA ARG A 336 17.06 2.13 -1.71
C ARG A 336 17.02 1.68 -3.17
N ILE A 337 16.03 2.11 -3.95
CA ILE A 337 15.95 1.83 -5.40
C ILE A 337 17.13 2.47 -6.13
N VAL A 338 17.43 3.75 -5.82
CA VAL A 338 18.57 4.45 -6.42
C VAL A 338 19.88 3.74 -6.07
N ALA A 339 20.05 3.27 -4.82
CA ALA A 339 21.23 2.49 -4.42
C ALA A 339 21.35 1.16 -5.19
N GLU A 340 20.25 0.42 -5.34
CA GLU A 340 20.21 -0.84 -6.11
C GLU A 340 20.55 -0.58 -7.60
N LEU A 341 20.00 0.48 -8.19
CA LEU A 341 20.33 0.88 -9.57
C LEU A 341 21.80 1.24 -9.73
N ARG A 342 22.37 2.02 -8.80
CA ARG A 342 23.81 2.38 -8.85
C ARG A 342 24.72 1.16 -8.74
N GLN A 343 24.30 0.15 -7.98
CA GLN A 343 25.05 -1.10 -7.87
C GLN A 343 24.99 -1.92 -9.16
N ARG A 344 23.81 -2.03 -9.78
CA ARG A 344 23.61 -2.87 -10.98
C ARG A 344 24.03 -2.18 -12.27
N LEU A 345 23.94 -0.86 -12.33
CA LEU A 345 24.15 -0.02 -13.50
C LEU A 345 25.13 1.13 -13.17
N PRO A 346 26.40 0.83 -12.83
CA PRO A 346 27.35 1.83 -12.32
C PRO A 346 27.63 2.98 -13.31
N GLU A 347 27.54 2.71 -14.61
CA GLU A 347 27.77 3.69 -15.68
C GLU A 347 26.54 4.54 -16.03
N SER A 348 25.37 4.14 -15.55
CA SER A 348 24.12 4.83 -15.85
C SER A 348 23.93 6.05 -14.96
N LYS A 349 23.36 7.11 -15.54
CA LYS A 349 22.80 8.22 -14.76
C LYS A 349 21.36 7.87 -14.36
N VAL A 350 20.98 8.16 -13.13
CA VAL A 350 19.61 7.99 -12.62
C VAL A 350 18.96 9.37 -12.56
N LEU A 351 17.95 9.60 -13.37
CA LEU A 351 17.07 10.77 -13.30
C LEU A 351 15.84 10.40 -12.46
N VAL A 352 15.83 10.81 -11.20
CA VAL A 352 14.69 10.71 -10.30
C VAL A 352 13.73 11.85 -10.61
N LEU A 353 12.49 11.51 -10.98
CA LEU A 353 11.42 12.49 -11.12
C LEU A 353 10.69 12.67 -9.80
N GLY A 354 10.23 13.90 -9.55
CA GLY A 354 9.21 14.14 -8.54
C GLY A 354 7.99 13.26 -8.79
N ILE A 355 7.40 12.72 -7.72
CA ILE A 355 6.12 12.02 -7.76
C ILE A 355 5.06 13.02 -8.22
N PHE A 356 4.32 12.65 -9.26
CA PHE A 356 3.37 13.56 -9.90
C PHE A 356 2.24 13.98 -8.95
N PRO A 357 1.63 15.15 -9.21
CA PRO A 357 0.45 15.58 -8.50
C PRO A 357 -0.68 14.56 -8.68
N ARG A 358 -1.41 14.33 -7.59
CA ARG A 358 -2.69 13.60 -7.56
C ARG A 358 -3.71 14.40 -6.77
N ASP A 359 -4.98 14.05 -6.93
CA ASP A 359 -6.12 14.85 -6.46
C ASP A 359 -6.14 16.25 -7.09
N ALA A 360 -7.34 16.84 -7.19
CA ALA A 360 -7.50 18.13 -7.84
C ALA A 360 -6.79 19.26 -7.10
N ARG A 361 -6.89 19.30 -5.76
CA ARG A 361 -6.49 20.46 -4.97
C ARG A 361 -5.09 20.29 -4.35
N PRO A 362 -4.30 21.37 -4.26
CA PRO A 362 -2.98 21.33 -3.63
C PRO A 362 -3.02 20.95 -2.14
N ASP A 363 -4.14 21.20 -1.45
CA ASP A 363 -4.36 20.87 -0.04
C ASP A 363 -5.03 19.51 0.17
N SER A 364 -5.17 18.68 -0.86
CA SER A 364 -5.60 17.30 -0.68
C SER A 364 -4.54 16.50 0.09
N ARG A 365 -4.97 15.57 0.94
CA ARG A 365 -4.05 14.82 1.82
C ARG A 365 -2.99 14.06 1.03
N GLN A 366 -3.39 13.33 -0.01
CA GLN A 366 -2.46 12.53 -0.81
C GLN A 366 -1.53 13.41 -1.64
N ARG A 367 -2.02 14.59 -2.08
CA ARG A 367 -1.20 15.61 -2.71
C ARG A 367 -0.06 16.09 -1.80
N ARG A 368 -0.36 16.45 -0.55
CA ARG A 368 0.67 16.83 0.43
C ARG A 368 1.67 15.72 0.72
N ILE A 369 1.23 14.46 0.80
CA ILE A 369 2.15 13.33 1.00
C ILE A 369 3.14 13.24 -0.17
N ASN A 370 2.67 13.33 -1.42
CA ASN A 370 3.57 13.34 -2.59
C ASN A 370 4.54 14.53 -2.54
N ASP A 371 4.06 15.73 -2.23
CA ASP A 371 4.90 16.94 -2.14
C ASP A 371 5.96 16.82 -1.02
N ASP A 372 5.61 16.21 0.11
CA ASP A 372 6.53 15.95 1.21
C ASP A 372 7.59 14.90 0.86
N ILE A 373 7.21 13.85 0.12
CA ILE A 373 8.18 12.88 -0.42
C ILE A 373 9.13 13.57 -1.39
N ASN A 374 8.60 14.37 -2.32
CA ASN A 374 9.36 15.12 -3.33
C ASN A 374 10.43 16.01 -2.69
N ARG A 375 10.09 16.69 -1.59
CA ARG A 375 11.03 17.52 -0.83
C ARG A 375 12.21 16.70 -0.27
N ILE A 376 11.97 15.46 0.16
CA ILE A 376 13.02 14.58 0.67
C ILE A 376 13.87 14.04 -0.49
N ILE A 377 13.24 13.49 -1.53
CA ILE A 377 13.95 12.81 -2.62
C ILE A 377 14.72 13.76 -3.54
N ALA A 378 14.38 15.05 -3.54
CA ALA A 378 15.21 16.08 -4.16
C ALA A 378 16.65 16.08 -3.61
N GLY A 379 16.82 15.71 -2.34
CA GLY A 379 18.13 15.57 -1.70
C GLY A 379 18.95 14.35 -2.14
N LEU A 380 18.37 13.42 -2.92
CA LEU A 380 19.11 12.27 -3.46
C LEU A 380 20.04 12.64 -4.61
N ALA A 381 19.86 13.82 -5.22
CA ALA A 381 20.69 14.27 -6.33
C ALA A 381 22.13 14.54 -5.86
N ASP A 382 23.10 13.85 -6.47
CA ASP A 382 24.54 14.12 -6.28
C ASP A 382 25.14 14.90 -7.46
N HIS A 383 24.32 15.22 -8.47
CA HIS A 383 24.68 15.92 -9.71
C HIS A 383 25.80 15.23 -10.51
N ARG A 384 26.03 13.94 -10.26
CA ARG A 384 27.06 13.13 -10.91
C ARG A 384 26.44 11.88 -11.52
N HIS A 385 25.85 11.04 -10.68
CA HIS A 385 25.16 9.81 -11.06
C HIS A 385 23.66 9.92 -10.82
N VAL A 386 23.24 10.68 -9.82
CA VAL A 386 21.83 10.86 -9.47
C VAL A 386 21.44 12.32 -9.69
N PHE A 387 20.37 12.51 -10.45
CA PHE A 387 19.79 13.80 -10.79
C PHE A 387 18.33 13.80 -10.35
N TYR A 388 17.84 14.94 -9.89
CA TYR A 388 16.44 15.13 -9.57
C TYR A 388 15.82 16.16 -10.52
N HIS A 389 14.59 15.91 -10.97
CA HIS A 389 13.82 16.89 -11.74
C HIS A 389 12.33 16.80 -11.40
N ASP A 390 11.74 17.92 -11.01
CA ASP A 390 10.31 18.00 -10.75
C ASP A 390 9.56 18.51 -11.98
N VAL A 391 8.79 17.64 -12.63
CA VAL A 391 7.93 18.00 -13.77
C VAL A 391 6.50 18.34 -13.34
N SER A 392 6.18 18.25 -12.04
CA SER A 392 4.84 18.50 -11.50
C SER A 392 4.23 19.82 -11.95
N PRO A 393 4.96 20.96 -12.00
CA PRO A 393 4.40 22.23 -12.45
C PRO A 393 3.79 22.20 -13.85
N ALA A 394 4.27 21.32 -14.74
CA ALA A 394 3.76 21.21 -16.11
C ALA A 394 2.33 20.64 -16.18
N PHE A 395 1.86 19.95 -15.14
CA PHE A 395 0.51 19.37 -15.10
C PHE A 395 -0.54 20.28 -14.46
N LEU A 396 -0.12 21.38 -13.84
CA LEU A 396 -0.97 22.19 -12.97
C LEU A 396 -1.40 23.47 -13.68
N ASP A 397 -2.57 23.97 -13.31
CA ASP A 397 -2.98 25.32 -13.70
C ASP A 397 -2.31 26.41 -12.83
N ALA A 398 -2.62 27.67 -13.12
CA ALA A 398 -2.08 28.83 -12.40
C ALA A 398 -2.44 28.88 -10.90
N HIS A 399 -3.44 28.09 -10.47
CA HIS A 399 -3.87 27.98 -9.08
C HIS A 399 -3.31 26.72 -8.40
N GLY A 400 -2.46 25.95 -9.09
CA GLY A 400 -1.90 24.69 -8.57
C GLY A 400 -2.88 23.53 -8.59
N VAL A 401 -4.03 23.68 -9.25
CA VAL A 401 -5.05 22.63 -9.39
C VAL A 401 -4.62 21.67 -10.49
N LEU A 402 -4.85 20.37 -10.27
CA LEU A 402 -4.65 19.33 -11.29
C LEU A 402 -5.92 19.22 -12.17
N PRO A 403 -5.85 19.60 -13.45
CA PRO A 403 -7.02 19.59 -14.32
C PRO A 403 -7.38 18.18 -14.80
N LYS A 404 -8.68 17.88 -14.91
CA LYS A 404 -9.18 16.59 -15.44
C LYS A 404 -8.92 16.40 -16.94
N ASP A 405 -8.68 17.47 -17.68
CA ASP A 405 -8.28 17.39 -19.09
C ASP A 405 -6.78 17.06 -19.26
N VAL A 406 -6.02 16.98 -18.16
CA VAL A 406 -4.64 16.45 -18.10
C VAL A 406 -4.63 15.05 -17.47
N MET A 407 -5.28 14.89 -16.32
CA MET A 407 -5.43 13.60 -15.62
C MET A 407 -6.92 13.35 -15.31
N PRO A 408 -7.65 12.59 -16.16
CA PRO A 408 -9.12 12.44 -16.05
C PRO A 408 -9.62 11.90 -14.72
N ASP A 409 -8.86 11.01 -14.11
CA ASP A 409 -9.12 10.41 -12.79
C ASP A 409 -8.32 11.09 -11.66
N LEU A 410 -7.67 12.23 -11.97
CA LEU A 410 -6.81 12.99 -11.05
C LEU A 410 -5.58 12.18 -10.56
N LEU A 411 -5.13 11.21 -11.35
CA LEU A 411 -3.93 10.40 -11.07
C LEU A 411 -3.13 10.04 -12.34
N HIS A 412 -3.80 9.52 -13.38
CA HIS A 412 -3.13 9.01 -14.58
C HIS A 412 -3.17 10.06 -15.70
N PRO A 413 -2.01 10.41 -16.30
CA PRO A 413 -1.96 11.27 -17.47
C PRO A 413 -2.74 10.68 -18.65
N ASN A 414 -3.51 11.50 -19.36
CA ASN A 414 -3.97 11.17 -20.71
C ASN A 414 -2.88 11.50 -21.75
N ALA A 415 -3.17 11.36 -23.05
CA ALA A 415 -2.22 11.67 -24.12
C ALA A 415 -1.60 13.10 -24.03
N ARG A 416 -2.41 14.11 -23.67
CA ARG A 416 -1.90 15.48 -23.44
C ARG A 416 -0.99 15.53 -22.22
N GLY A 417 -1.36 14.85 -21.14
CA GLY A 417 -0.50 14.72 -19.96
C GLY A 417 0.85 14.09 -20.27
N TYR A 418 0.91 13.03 -21.08
CA TYR A 418 2.18 12.45 -21.53
C TYR A 418 3.00 13.41 -22.41
N ALA A 419 2.36 14.22 -23.25
CA ALA A 419 3.06 15.24 -24.03
C ALA A 419 3.71 16.30 -23.13
N LEU A 420 2.98 16.78 -22.10
CA LEU A 420 3.48 17.73 -21.09
C LEU A 420 4.66 17.13 -20.30
N TRP A 421 4.54 15.86 -19.87
CA TRP A 421 5.64 15.15 -19.22
C TRP A 421 6.88 15.11 -20.13
N GLY A 422 6.71 14.63 -21.36
CA GLY A 422 7.81 14.52 -22.31
C GLY A 422 8.50 15.85 -22.57
N GLU A 423 7.72 16.92 -22.76
CA GLU A 423 8.24 18.29 -22.97
C GLU A 423 8.99 18.83 -21.75
N ALA A 424 8.42 18.72 -20.55
CA ALA A 424 9.02 19.24 -19.33
C ALA A 424 10.31 18.50 -18.93
N MET A 425 10.44 17.23 -19.30
CA MET A 425 11.62 16.40 -19.01
C MET A 425 12.73 16.53 -20.07
N GLU A 426 12.38 16.82 -21.33
CA GLU A 426 13.29 16.77 -22.48
C GLU A 426 14.63 17.51 -22.27
N PRO A 427 14.66 18.77 -21.77
CA PRO A 427 15.93 19.50 -21.68
C PRO A 427 16.92 18.85 -20.71
N VAL A 428 16.42 18.28 -19.61
CA VAL A 428 17.26 17.58 -18.63
C VAL A 428 17.73 16.26 -19.20
N LEU A 429 16.82 15.47 -19.79
CA LEU A 429 17.14 14.18 -20.36
C LEU A 429 18.19 14.28 -21.48
N GLN A 430 18.05 15.23 -22.41
CA GLN A 430 19.01 15.42 -23.50
C GLN A 430 20.41 15.78 -22.99
N ARG A 431 20.50 16.65 -21.97
CA ARG A 431 21.78 16.97 -21.32
C ARG A 431 22.44 15.74 -20.69
N LEU A 432 21.65 14.87 -20.05
CA LEU A 432 22.16 13.63 -19.44
C LEU A 432 22.63 12.62 -20.50
N LEU A 433 21.92 12.52 -21.62
CA LEU A 433 22.27 11.67 -22.76
C LEU A 433 23.54 12.11 -23.49
N ALA A 434 23.76 13.43 -23.59
CA ALA A 434 24.94 14.01 -24.23
C ALA A 434 26.19 13.96 -23.35
N SER A 435 26.03 13.83 -22.02
CA SER A 435 27.17 13.80 -21.09
C SER A 435 27.88 12.43 -21.14
N PRO A 436 29.20 12.35 -21.37
CA PRO A 436 29.92 11.07 -21.39
C PRO A 436 29.86 10.35 -20.04
N SER A 437 29.92 9.01 -20.06
CA SER A 437 30.16 8.19 -18.86
C SER A 437 31.62 8.34 -18.44
N ARG A 438 31.90 8.62 -17.16
CA ARG A 438 33.21 9.16 -16.76
C ARG A 438 34.38 8.16 -16.84
N ASP A 439 34.13 6.86 -17.00
CA ASP A 439 35.19 5.90 -17.30
C ASP A 439 35.84 6.14 -18.67
N SER A 440 35.22 6.93 -19.54
CA SER A 440 35.84 7.44 -20.78
C SER A 440 36.75 8.68 -20.58
N VAL A 441 36.83 9.23 -19.37
CA VAL A 441 37.60 10.45 -19.02
C VAL A 441 38.82 10.13 -18.14
N VAL A 442 39.00 8.88 -17.71
CA VAL A 442 40.18 8.40 -16.97
C VAL A 442 40.96 7.39 -17.82
N ALA A 443 41.40 7.82 -18.99
CA ALA A 443 42.49 7.18 -19.71
C ALA A 443 43.60 8.24 -19.90
N PRO A 444 44.66 8.25 -19.06
CA PRO A 444 45.92 8.88 -19.43
C PRO A 444 46.69 8.04 -20.45
#